data_AF-A0A8S2VT95-F1
#
_entry.id   AF-A0A8S2VT95-F1
#
_cell.length_a   1.000
_cell.length_b   1.000
_cell.length_c   1.000
_cell.angle_alpha   90.00
_cell.angle_beta   90.00
_cell.angle_gamma   90.00
#
_symmetry.space_group_name_H-M   'P 1'
#
loop_
_entity.id
_entity.type
_entity.pdbx_description
1 polymer ?
#
loop_
_entity_poly.entity_id
_entity_poly.type
_entity_poly.pdbx_seq_one_letter_code
_entity_poly.pdbx_strand_id
1 'polypeptide(L)'
;MAVLVELPPPVREYESNTILLALWHSVVTPDANVLLASVIEQLAVLKAGGLNVHLQERGTTKFDIDIQLCGGDLPARSKCNKLNSHNGFYSCTKCLLKGEKCRHCNRMLYKYKDFQKLRVKDRTQEHINACVRLIEKKNNKNYKPFGVIAKSALSDVISIPNQSVYDYFHLCLEIHVNFLLTQWSLSLQKADIVQSNDFPKC
;
A
#
# COMPACT_ATOMS: atom_id res chain seq x y z
N MET A 1 -9.70 3.11 -9.28
CA MET A 1 -9.55 4.25 -10.23
C MET A 1 -8.15 4.22 -10.80
N ALA A 2 -7.95 4.82 -11.97
CA ALA A 2 -6.66 4.98 -12.61
C ALA A 2 -6.57 6.36 -13.27
N VAL A 3 -5.35 6.81 -13.54
CA VAL A 3 -5.05 8.09 -14.18
C VAL A 3 -3.91 7.91 -15.18
N LEU A 4 -3.85 8.77 -16.19
CA LEU A 4 -2.78 8.74 -17.20
C LEU A 4 -1.55 9.52 -16.70
N VAL A 5 -0.41 8.83 -16.60
CA VAL A 5 0.84 9.42 -16.10
C VAL A 5 1.40 10.46 -17.07
N GLU A 6 1.13 10.33 -18.36
CA GLU A 6 1.61 11.29 -19.37
C GLU A 6 0.92 12.67 -19.27
N LEU A 7 -0.16 12.79 -18.48
CA LEU A 7 -0.80 14.07 -18.22
C LEU A 7 -0.02 14.86 -17.14
N PRO A 8 0.13 16.20 -17.28
CA PRO A 8 0.68 17.06 -16.25
C PRO A 8 -0.10 16.93 -14.93
N PRO A 9 0.55 17.04 -13.75
CA PRO A 9 -0.12 16.78 -12.46
C PRO A 9 -1.43 17.54 -12.24
N PRO A 10 -1.53 18.86 -12.50
CA PRO A 10 -2.79 19.59 -12.28
C PRO A 10 -3.94 19.10 -13.18
N VAL A 11 -3.61 18.60 -14.38
CA VAL A 11 -4.61 18.13 -15.36
C VAL A 11 -4.99 16.69 -15.07
N ARG A 12 -4.02 15.87 -14.64
CA ARG A 12 -4.22 14.45 -14.31
C ARG A 12 -5.26 14.23 -13.22
N GLU A 13 -5.37 15.18 -12.30
CA GLU A 13 -6.26 15.10 -11.14
C GLU A 13 -7.70 15.51 -11.43
N TYR A 14 -8.01 16.02 -12.64
CA TYR A 14 -9.39 16.30 -13.03
C TYR A 14 -10.23 15.02 -13.10
N GLU A 15 -11.48 15.10 -12.64
CA GLU A 15 -12.41 13.98 -12.66
C GLU A 15 -12.63 13.43 -14.07
N SER A 16 -12.63 14.30 -15.09
CA SER A 16 -12.73 13.91 -16.50
C SER A 16 -11.56 13.05 -17.00
N ASN A 17 -10.42 13.09 -16.31
CA ASN A 17 -9.21 12.33 -16.63
C ASN A 17 -9.01 11.12 -15.70
N THR A 18 -9.98 10.87 -14.81
CA THR A 18 -9.98 9.72 -13.90
C THR A 18 -10.77 8.58 -14.52
N ILE A 19 -10.14 7.42 -14.63
CA ILE A 19 -10.74 6.21 -15.20
C ILE A 19 -11.25 5.33 -14.05
N LEU A 20 -12.56 5.10 -14.01
CA LEU A 20 -13.16 4.15 -13.09
C LEU A 20 -12.96 2.72 -13.60
N LEU A 21 -12.06 1.97 -12.97
CA LEU A 21 -11.77 0.58 -13.35
C LEU A 21 -12.73 -0.44 -12.73
N ALA A 22 -13.08 -0.25 -11.47
CA ALA A 22 -13.94 -1.17 -10.72
C ALA A 22 -14.69 -0.40 -9.64
N LEU A 23 -15.91 -0.83 -9.36
CA LEU A 23 -16.76 -0.32 -8.30
C LEU A 23 -17.35 -1.50 -7.54
N TRP A 24 -17.33 -1.42 -6.22
CA TRP A 24 -17.97 -2.41 -5.35
C TRP A 24 -18.87 -1.69 -4.35
N HIS A 25 -20.14 -2.07 -4.34
CA HIS A 25 -21.13 -1.51 -3.45
C HIS A 25 -21.79 -2.64 -2.66
N SER A 26 -21.33 -2.85 -1.43
CA SER A 26 -21.87 -3.84 -0.49
C SER A 26 -21.41 -3.54 0.93
N VAL A 27 -22.15 -4.06 1.91
CA VAL A 27 -21.73 -4.09 3.32
C VAL A 27 -20.55 -5.04 3.56
N VAL A 28 -20.33 -6.00 2.66
CA VAL A 28 -19.23 -6.96 2.74
C VAL A 28 -18.02 -6.43 1.98
N THR A 29 -16.84 -6.52 2.61
CA THR A 29 -15.56 -6.24 1.94
C THR A 29 -15.35 -7.21 0.78
N PRO A 30 -15.07 -6.73 -0.45
CA PRO A 30 -14.84 -7.61 -1.59
C PRO A 30 -13.55 -8.42 -1.43
N ASP A 31 -13.53 -9.62 -2.00
CA ASP A 31 -12.26 -10.24 -2.34
C ASP A 31 -11.63 -9.43 -3.48
N ALA A 32 -10.47 -8.82 -3.21
CA ALA A 32 -9.77 -7.98 -4.18
C ALA A 32 -9.42 -8.71 -5.49
N ASN A 33 -9.14 -10.01 -5.46
CA ASN A 33 -8.88 -10.78 -6.68
C ASN A 33 -10.16 -10.94 -7.50
N VAL A 34 -11.31 -11.15 -6.85
CA VAL A 34 -12.60 -11.26 -7.56
C VAL A 34 -12.99 -9.91 -8.16
N LEU A 35 -12.88 -8.83 -7.38
CA LEU A 35 -13.20 -7.48 -7.84
C LEU A 35 -12.34 -7.05 -9.03
N LEU A 36 -11.06 -7.43 -9.05
CA LEU A 36 -10.10 -6.97 -10.05
C LEU A 36 -9.89 -7.97 -11.19
N ALA A 37 -10.49 -9.16 -11.16
CA ALA A 37 -10.19 -10.23 -12.13
C ALA A 37 -10.35 -9.77 -13.59
N SER A 38 -11.52 -9.24 -13.96
CA SER A 38 -11.80 -8.77 -15.32
C SER A 38 -10.95 -7.57 -15.72
N VAL A 39 -10.69 -6.65 -14.78
CA VAL A 39 -9.84 -5.49 -15.01
C VAL A 39 -8.41 -5.92 -15.32
N ILE A 40 -7.87 -6.88 -14.57
CA ILE A 40 -6.51 -7.35 -14.74
C ILE A 40 -6.35 -8.13 -16.04
N GLU A 41 -7.33 -8.94 -16.42
CA GLU A 41 -7.35 -9.62 -17.71
C GLU A 41 -7.31 -8.61 -18.87
N GLN A 42 -8.17 -7.60 -18.85
CA GLN A 42 -8.19 -6.56 -19.88
C GLN A 42 -6.89 -5.74 -19.91
N LEU A 43 -6.34 -5.39 -18.75
CA LEU A 43 -5.07 -4.69 -18.66
C LEU A 43 -3.90 -5.53 -19.17
N ALA A 44 -3.90 -6.84 -18.94
CA ALA A 44 -2.89 -7.74 -19.48
C ALA A 44 -2.94 -7.80 -21.01
N VAL A 45 -4.15 -7.85 -21.59
CA VAL A 45 -4.36 -7.78 -23.05
C VAL A 45 -3.86 -6.44 -23.61
N LEU A 46 -4.23 -5.32 -22.98
CA LEU A 46 -3.80 -3.99 -23.39
C LEU A 46 -2.29 -3.81 -23.29
N LYS A 47 -1.66 -4.35 -22.24
CA LYS A 47 -0.21 -4.30 -22.04
C LYS A 47 0.56 -5.12 -23.08
N ALA A 48 0.01 -6.26 -23.50
CA ALA A 48 0.64 -7.10 -24.53
C ALA A 48 0.39 -6.59 -25.96
N GLY A 49 -0.81 -6.06 -26.22
CA GLY A 49 -1.26 -5.68 -27.56
C GLY A 49 -1.08 -4.20 -27.91
N GLY A 50 -0.99 -3.32 -26.91
CA GLY A 50 -1.14 -1.88 -27.05
C GLY A 50 -2.59 -1.46 -27.35
N LEU A 51 -2.80 -0.16 -27.58
CA LEU A 51 -4.07 0.45 -27.93
C LEU A 51 -3.96 1.22 -29.24
N ASN A 52 -4.76 0.85 -30.23
CA ASN A 52 -4.85 1.59 -31.48
C ASN A 52 -5.91 2.69 -31.35
N VAL A 53 -5.50 3.94 -31.50
CA VAL A 53 -6.39 5.11 -31.47
C VAL A 53 -6.36 5.78 -32.83
N HIS A 54 -7.55 5.96 -33.42
CA HIS A 54 -7.69 6.71 -34.65
C HIS A 54 -7.79 8.21 -34.36
N LEU A 55 -6.79 8.97 -34.78
CA LEU A 55 -6.73 10.41 -34.63
C LEU A 55 -7.05 11.05 -35.97
N GLN A 56 -8.06 11.91 -36.01
CA GLN A 56 -8.61 12.47 -37.26
C GLN A 56 -7.53 13.05 -38.20
N GLU A 57 -6.49 13.66 -37.65
CA GLU A 57 -5.41 14.29 -38.44
C GLU A 57 -4.16 13.42 -38.62
N ARG A 58 -4.02 12.32 -37.86
CA ARG A 58 -2.78 11.51 -37.82
C ARG A 58 -2.98 10.05 -38.20
N GLY A 59 -4.21 9.66 -38.55
CA GLY A 59 -4.56 8.27 -38.81
C GLY A 59 -4.50 7.42 -37.54
N THR A 60 -4.29 6.12 -37.71
CA THR A 60 -4.25 5.18 -36.59
C THR A 60 -2.88 5.19 -35.93
N THR A 61 -2.82 5.63 -34.67
CA THR A 61 -1.61 5.60 -33.84
C THR A 61 -1.72 4.48 -32.81
N LYS A 62 -0.67 3.67 -32.68
CA LYS A 62 -0.57 2.63 -31.65
C LYS A 62 0.12 3.20 -30.40
N PHE A 63 -0.51 3.01 -29.25
CA PHE A 63 0.02 3.37 -27.94
C PHE A 63 0.37 2.12 -27.16
N ASP A 64 1.57 2.08 -26.58
CA ASP A 64 1.93 1.06 -25.62
C ASP A 64 1.36 1.43 -24.24
N ILE A 65 0.76 0.45 -23.57
CA ILE A 65 0.13 0.65 -22.27
C ILE A 65 0.94 -0.09 -21.22
N ASP A 66 1.37 0.63 -20.18
CA ASP A 66 1.95 0.02 -18.99
C ASP A 66 1.33 0.60 -17.71
N ILE A 67 1.33 -0.20 -16.66
CA ILE A 67 0.88 0.20 -15.34
C ILE A 67 2.12 0.59 -14.55
N GLN A 68 2.31 1.90 -14.36
CA GLN A 68 3.50 2.39 -13.67
C GLN A 68 3.47 2.03 -12.17
N LEU A 69 2.37 2.36 -11.49
CA LEU A 69 2.23 2.24 -10.04
C LEU A 69 0.80 1.86 -9.64
N CYS A 70 0.67 1.11 -8.55
CA CYS A 70 -0.58 0.87 -7.84
C CYS A 70 -0.45 1.42 -6.42
N GLY A 71 -1.31 2.39 -6.08
CA GLY A 71 -1.35 3.06 -4.78
C GLY A 71 -2.69 2.86 -4.07
N GLY A 72 -2.68 3.08 -2.76
CA GLY A 72 -3.85 3.05 -1.90
C GLY A 72 -3.44 3.12 -0.43
N ASP A 73 -4.43 3.33 0.43
CA ASP A 73 -4.24 3.29 1.87
C ASP A 73 -3.68 1.91 2.33
N LEU A 74 -3.14 1.85 3.55
CA LEU A 74 -2.51 0.62 4.04
C LEU A 74 -3.49 -0.58 4.05
N PRO A 75 -4.76 -0.45 4.51
CA PRO A 75 -5.73 -1.54 4.47
C PRO A 75 -6.06 -2.05 3.07
N ALA A 76 -6.42 -1.20 2.11
CA ALA A 76 -6.78 -1.63 0.76
C ALA A 76 -5.56 -2.23 0.06
N ARG A 77 -4.39 -1.61 0.22
CA ARG A 77 -3.16 -2.11 -0.39
C ARG A 77 -2.75 -3.50 0.13
N SER A 78 -2.85 -3.74 1.44
CA SER A 78 -2.62 -5.09 2.00
C SER A 78 -3.59 -6.12 1.41
N LYS A 79 -4.87 -5.77 1.25
CA LYS A 79 -5.88 -6.64 0.64
C LYS A 79 -5.58 -6.94 -0.82
N CYS A 80 -5.30 -5.91 -1.63
CA CYS A 80 -4.99 -6.05 -3.05
C CYS A 80 -3.72 -6.89 -3.25
N ASN A 81 -2.66 -6.62 -2.50
CA ASN A 81 -1.41 -7.38 -2.57
C ASN A 81 -1.47 -8.78 -1.95
N LYS A 82 -2.59 -9.16 -1.32
CA LYS A 82 -2.75 -10.41 -0.55
C LYS A 82 -1.65 -10.57 0.52
N LEU A 83 -1.40 -9.50 1.25
CA LEU A 83 -0.49 -9.46 2.40
C LEU A 83 -1.30 -9.26 3.68
N ASN A 84 -0.72 -9.65 4.82
CA ASN A 84 -1.26 -9.34 6.12
C ASN A 84 -1.56 -7.84 6.24
N SER A 85 -2.64 -7.52 6.95
CA SER A 85 -3.00 -6.13 7.24
C SER A 85 -1.91 -5.47 8.09
N HIS A 86 -1.99 -4.14 8.20
CA HIS A 86 -1.06 -3.31 8.97
C HIS A 86 -0.78 -3.81 10.42
N ASN A 87 -1.71 -4.58 11.01
CA ASN A 87 -1.59 -5.15 12.36
C ASN A 87 -1.02 -6.59 12.43
N GLY A 88 -0.62 -7.18 11.30
CA GLY A 88 -0.07 -8.55 11.27
C GLY A 88 1.45 -8.60 11.40
N PHE A 89 2.01 -9.72 11.83
CA PHE A 89 3.45 -9.94 11.70
C PHE A 89 3.88 -9.80 10.22
N TYR A 90 5.00 -9.11 9.98
CA TYR A 90 5.54 -8.84 8.64
C TYR A 90 4.56 -8.09 7.71
N SER A 91 3.84 -7.09 8.23
CA SER A 91 2.84 -6.32 7.47
C SER A 91 3.45 -5.38 6.42
N CYS A 92 4.71 -4.95 6.59
CA CYS A 92 5.36 -4.06 5.64
C CYS A 92 5.45 -4.73 4.27
N THR A 93 5.04 -4.00 3.23
CA THR A 93 5.12 -4.52 1.86
C THR A 93 6.53 -4.45 1.31
N LYS A 94 7.38 -3.56 1.84
CA LYS A 94 8.73 -3.30 1.33
C LYS A 94 9.83 -4.03 2.08
N CYS A 95 9.60 -4.46 3.33
CA CYS A 95 10.65 -5.09 4.14
C CYS A 95 10.13 -6.28 4.94
N LEU A 96 11.06 -7.09 5.44
CA LEU A 96 10.80 -8.30 6.23
C LEU A 96 10.94 -8.07 7.74
N LEU A 97 10.72 -6.83 8.21
CA LEU A 97 10.72 -6.53 9.64
C LEU A 97 9.53 -7.24 10.32
N LYS A 98 9.84 -8.10 11.29
CA LYS A 98 8.82 -8.72 12.15
C LYS A 98 8.37 -7.69 13.19
N GLY A 99 7.07 -7.42 13.25
CA GLY A 99 6.50 -6.63 14.33
C GLY A 99 6.46 -7.41 15.65
N GLU A 100 6.34 -6.69 16.76
CA GLU A 100 6.15 -7.25 18.09
C GLU A 100 4.79 -6.85 18.64
N LYS A 101 4.09 -7.80 19.27
CA LYS A 101 2.80 -7.50 19.91
C LYS A 101 3.04 -6.80 21.25
N CYS A 102 2.53 -5.58 21.39
CA CYS A 102 2.54 -4.89 22.67
C CYS A 102 1.65 -5.62 23.67
N ARG A 103 2.21 -6.00 24.82
CA ARG A 103 1.45 -6.70 25.88
C ARG A 103 0.32 -5.86 26.46
N HIS A 104 0.48 -4.53 26.49
CA HIS A 104 -0.45 -3.62 27.18
C HIS A 104 -1.63 -3.21 26.30
N CYS A 105 -1.40 -2.86 25.04
CA CYS A 105 -2.45 -2.38 24.14
C CYS A 105 -2.85 -3.39 23.05
N ASN A 106 -2.23 -4.58 23.05
CA ASN A 106 -2.47 -5.66 22.09
C ASN A 106 -2.24 -5.27 20.61
N ARG A 107 -1.59 -4.12 20.36
CA ARG A 107 -1.26 -3.61 19.02
C ARG A 107 0.07 -4.17 18.53
N MET A 108 0.22 -4.27 17.21
CA MET A 108 1.50 -4.61 16.58
C MET A 108 2.39 -3.37 16.53
N LEU A 109 3.62 -3.47 17.01
CA LEU A 109 4.60 -2.39 17.02
C LEU A 109 5.79 -2.75 16.14
N TYR A 110 6.25 -1.78 15.37
CA TYR A 110 7.48 -1.84 14.58
C TYR A 110 8.44 -0.82 15.16
N LYS A 111 9.47 -1.28 15.88
CA LYS A 111 10.40 -0.37 16.53
C LYS A 111 11.37 0.17 15.49
N TYR A 112 11.46 1.49 15.39
CA TYR A 112 12.41 2.14 14.50
C TYR A 112 13.87 1.76 14.79
N LYS A 113 14.22 1.51 16.07
CA LYS A 113 15.55 1.03 16.47
C LYS A 113 15.90 -0.32 15.83
N ASP A 114 14.91 -1.19 15.62
CA ASP A 114 15.10 -2.49 15.00
C ASP A 114 15.38 -2.32 13.51
N PHE A 115 14.75 -1.33 12.86
CA PHE A 115 15.03 -0.98 11.48
C PHE A 115 16.49 -0.55 11.27
N GLN A 116 17.02 0.30 12.15
CA GLN A 116 18.39 0.79 12.07
C GLN A 116 19.43 -0.29 12.39
N LYS A 117 19.16 -1.15 13.38
CA LYS A 117 20.16 -2.12 13.87
C LYS A 117 20.20 -3.43 13.11
N LEU A 118 19.06 -3.91 12.61
CA LEU A 118 18.94 -5.30 12.14
C LEU A 118 19.32 -5.51 10.67
N ARG A 119 19.73 -4.46 9.93
CA ARG A 119 19.90 -4.52 8.46
C ARG A 119 18.70 -5.22 7.83
N VAL A 120 17.52 -4.66 8.08
CA VAL A 120 16.26 -5.29 7.70
C VAL A 120 16.28 -5.64 6.22
N LYS A 121 16.03 -6.91 5.91
CA LYS A 121 15.99 -7.37 4.52
C LYS A 121 14.77 -6.78 3.81
N ASP A 122 14.98 -6.34 2.58
CA ASP A 122 13.90 -5.94 1.71
C ASP A 122 13.04 -7.13 1.31
N ARG A 123 11.75 -6.86 1.11
CA ARG A 123 10.84 -7.80 0.48
C ARG A 123 10.98 -7.61 -1.03
N THR A 124 11.34 -8.68 -1.73
CA THR A 124 11.44 -8.68 -3.20
C THR A 124 10.29 -9.45 -3.84
N GLN A 125 10.16 -9.33 -5.16
CA GLN A 125 9.20 -10.12 -5.94
C GLN A 125 9.48 -11.63 -5.82
N GLU A 126 10.75 -12.02 -5.86
CA GLU A 126 11.19 -13.41 -5.75
C GLU A 126 10.82 -13.99 -4.39
N HIS A 127 10.96 -13.19 -3.33
CA HIS A 127 10.54 -13.58 -1.99
C HIS A 127 9.03 -13.82 -1.91
N ILE A 128 8.21 -12.93 -2.50
CA ILE A 128 6.75 -13.12 -2.55
C ILE A 128 6.40 -14.39 -3.34
N ASN A 129 7.00 -14.58 -4.51
CA ASN A 129 6.77 -15.76 -5.35
C ASN A 129 7.17 -17.06 -4.62
N ALA A 130 8.27 -17.05 -3.87
CA ALA A 130 8.68 -18.17 -3.04
C ALA A 130 7.67 -18.46 -1.92
N CYS A 131 7.14 -17.43 -1.26
CA CYS A 131 6.10 -17.58 -0.24
C CYS A 131 4.80 -18.17 -0.81
N VAL A 132 4.38 -17.72 -2.00
CA VAL A 132 3.20 -18.26 -2.70
C VAL A 132 3.37 -19.75 -3.00
N ARG A 133 4.52 -20.16 -3.56
CA ARG A 133 4.83 -21.58 -3.80
C ARG A 133 4.80 -22.42 -2.52
N LEU A 134 5.27 -21.87 -1.39
CA LEU A 134 5.21 -22.56 -0.09
C LEU A 134 3.78 -22.72 0.42
N ILE A 135 2.90 -21.74 0.19
CA ILE A 135 1.48 -21.82 0.54
C ILE A 135 0.80 -22.91 -0.28
N GLU A 136 1.00 -22.92 -1.60
CA GLU A 136 0.46 -23.93 -2.52
C GLU A 136 0.90 -25.34 -2.12
N LYS A 137 2.21 -25.53 -1.83
CA LYS A 137 2.76 -26.82 -1.41
C LYS A 137 2.19 -27.33 -0.09
N LYS A 138 1.95 -26.43 0.88
CA LYS A 138 1.46 -26.82 2.21
C LYS A 138 -0.05 -27.07 2.24
N ASN A 139 -0.78 -26.56 1.25
CA ASN A 139 -2.25 -26.63 1.13
C ASN A 139 -2.99 -26.27 2.44
N ASN A 140 -2.50 -25.27 3.17
CA ASN A 140 -3.05 -24.85 4.45
C ASN A 140 -3.36 -23.34 4.44
N LYS A 141 -4.65 -23.00 4.52
CA LYS A 141 -5.16 -21.62 4.50
C LYS A 141 -4.66 -20.74 5.66
N ASN A 142 -4.23 -21.34 6.77
CA ASN A 142 -3.71 -20.61 7.93
C ASN A 142 -2.20 -20.36 7.84
N TYR A 143 -1.51 -20.97 6.88
CA TYR A 143 -0.08 -20.78 6.71
C TYR A 143 0.21 -19.50 5.92
N LYS A 144 0.76 -18.50 6.60
CA LYS A 144 1.05 -17.17 6.04
C LYS A 144 2.54 -16.83 6.17
N PRO A 145 3.42 -17.46 5.37
CA PRO A 145 4.86 -17.26 5.48
C PRO A 145 5.20 -15.78 5.27
N PHE A 146 5.89 -15.19 6.25
CA PHE A 146 6.30 -13.77 6.24
C PHE A 146 5.14 -12.80 5.91
N GLY A 147 3.92 -13.15 6.32
CA GLY A 147 2.74 -12.31 6.12
C GLY A 147 2.17 -12.31 4.70
N VAL A 148 2.64 -13.18 3.80
CA VAL A 148 1.98 -13.41 2.50
C VAL A 148 0.77 -14.32 2.73
N ILE A 149 -0.39 -13.95 2.17
CA ILE A 149 -1.66 -14.69 2.32
C ILE A 149 -1.90 -15.59 1.09
N ALA A 150 -1.74 -15.03 -0.12
CA ALA A 150 -2.01 -15.71 -1.37
C ALA A 150 -1.34 -14.98 -2.55
N LYS A 151 -1.48 -15.51 -3.76
CA LYS A 151 -1.15 -14.78 -4.99
C LYS A 151 -2.15 -13.62 -5.20
N SER A 152 -1.64 -12.42 -5.43
CA SER A 152 -2.45 -11.25 -5.79
C SER A 152 -2.80 -11.29 -7.28
N ALA A 153 -4.02 -10.88 -7.65
CA ALA A 153 -4.36 -10.66 -9.06
C ALA A 153 -3.44 -9.59 -9.70
N LEU A 154 -2.98 -8.61 -8.92
CA LEU A 154 -2.08 -7.56 -9.43
C LEU A 154 -0.70 -8.09 -9.84
N SER A 155 -0.25 -9.23 -9.32
CA SER A 155 1.10 -9.74 -9.63
C SER A 155 1.29 -10.15 -11.09
N ASP A 156 0.20 -10.27 -11.85
CA ASP A 156 0.24 -10.64 -13.27
C ASP A 156 0.51 -9.43 -14.17
N VAL A 157 0.31 -8.21 -13.67
CA VAL A 157 0.48 -6.97 -14.46
C VAL A 157 1.50 -6.00 -13.87
N ILE A 158 1.76 -6.08 -12.56
CA ILE A 158 2.75 -5.26 -11.85
C ILE A 158 3.69 -6.08 -10.98
N SER A 159 4.89 -5.55 -10.74
CA SER A 159 5.85 -6.08 -9.77
C SER A 159 5.49 -5.65 -8.34
N ILE A 160 5.23 -6.62 -7.49
CA ILE A 160 5.02 -6.45 -6.05
C ILE A 160 6.31 -6.88 -5.32
N PRO A 161 6.89 -6.01 -4.46
CA PRO A 161 6.29 -4.80 -3.95
C PRO A 161 6.69 -3.52 -4.69
N ASN A 162 7.56 -3.59 -5.70
CA ASN A 162 8.22 -2.41 -6.28
C ASN A 162 7.23 -1.37 -6.81
N GLN A 163 6.25 -1.79 -7.60
CA GLN A 163 5.21 -0.94 -8.18
C GLN A 163 3.99 -0.77 -7.27
N SER A 164 3.95 -1.43 -6.10
CA SER A 164 2.93 -1.17 -5.08
C SER A 164 3.44 -0.12 -4.09
N VAL A 165 2.97 1.12 -4.24
CA VAL A 165 3.46 2.28 -3.51
C VAL A 165 2.60 2.60 -2.29
N TYR A 166 3.12 3.44 -1.40
CA TYR A 166 2.33 3.97 -0.30
C TYR A 166 1.53 5.17 -0.79
N ASP A 167 0.31 5.32 -0.29
CA ASP A 167 -0.40 6.59 -0.40
C ASP A 167 0.29 7.63 0.49
N TYR A 168 0.99 8.56 -0.17
CA TYR A 168 1.74 9.62 0.50
C TYR A 168 0.82 10.54 1.31
N PHE A 169 -0.35 10.89 0.80
CA PHE A 169 -1.27 11.81 1.47
C PHE A 169 -1.82 11.20 2.75
N HIS A 170 -2.29 9.95 2.71
CA HIS A 170 -2.74 9.27 3.91
C HIS A 170 -1.61 9.09 4.93
N LEU A 171 -0.39 8.72 4.49
CA LEU A 171 0.75 8.62 5.40
C LEU A 171 1.09 9.97 6.05
N CYS A 172 1.17 11.05 5.27
CA CYS A 172 1.57 12.34 5.79
C CYS A 172 0.50 12.98 6.66
N LEU A 173 -0.74 13.07 6.17
CA LEU A 173 -1.81 13.81 6.81
C LEU A 173 -2.44 13.02 7.96
N GLU A 174 -2.71 11.74 7.77
CA GLU A 174 -3.42 10.93 8.78
C GLU A 174 -2.47 10.36 9.84
N ILE A 175 -1.22 10.04 9.47
CA ILE A 175 -0.28 9.42 10.40
C ILE A 175 0.73 10.44 10.93
N HIS A 176 1.54 11.05 10.06
CA HIS A 176 2.66 11.88 10.51
C HIS A 176 2.21 13.18 11.17
N VAL A 177 1.29 13.93 10.56
CA VAL A 177 0.79 15.19 11.14
C VAL A 177 0.12 14.93 12.48
N ASN A 178 -0.77 13.94 12.58
CA ASN A 178 -1.41 13.57 13.85
C ASN A 178 -0.40 13.17 14.93
N PHE A 179 0.62 12.40 14.57
CA PHE A 179 1.70 12.05 15.50
C PHE A 179 2.45 13.30 16.00
N LEU A 180 2.86 14.18 15.08
CA LEU A 180 3.61 15.40 15.42
C LEU A 180 2.77 16.35 16.28
N LEU A 181 1.49 16.56 15.96
CA LEU A 181 0.58 17.36 16.76
C LEU A 181 0.39 16.78 18.16
N THR A 182 0.28 15.45 18.28
CA THR A 182 0.21 14.77 19.58
C THR A 182 1.48 14.99 20.41
N GLN A 183 2.66 14.85 19.79
CA GLN A 183 3.93 15.10 20.48
C GLN A 183 4.11 16.57 20.88
N TRP A 184 3.66 17.50 20.03
CA TRP A 184 3.71 18.93 20.33
C TRP A 184 2.79 19.25 21.51
N SER A 185 1.55 18.78 21.51
CA SER A 185 0.60 18.96 22.62
C SER A 185 1.16 18.43 23.95
N LEU A 186 1.75 17.22 23.96
CA LEU A 186 2.41 16.66 25.14
C LEU A 186 3.61 17.48 25.61
N SER A 187 4.33 18.12 24.68
CA SER A 187 5.49 18.96 25.01
C SER A 187 5.05 20.30 25.61
N LEU A 188 3.96 20.90 25.11
CA LEU A 188 3.36 22.11 25.68
C LEU A 188 2.87 21.86 27.11
N GLN A 189 2.13 20.77 27.34
CA GLN A 189 1.69 20.40 28.69
C GLN A 189 2.85 20.25 29.67
N LYS A 190 3.98 19.67 29.24
CA LYS A 190 5.19 19.59 30.07
C LYS A 190 5.81 20.95 30.32
N ALA A 191 5.84 21.85 29.33
CA ALA A 191 6.36 23.20 29.51
C ALA A 191 5.51 24.01 30.50
N ASP A 192 4.18 23.88 30.44
CA ASP A 192 3.25 24.54 31.38
C ASP A 192 3.40 24.00 32.83
N ILE A 193 3.69 22.70 32.98
CA ILE A 193 3.99 22.09 34.29
C ILE A 193 5.34 22.60 34.83
N VAL A 194 6.34 22.83 33.96
CA VAL A 194 7.63 23.39 34.39
C VAL A 194 7.48 24.86 34.80
N GLN A 195 6.68 25.66 34.09
CA GLN A 195 6.41 27.06 34.46
C GLN A 195 5.59 27.22 35.75
N SER A 196 4.80 26.22 36.15
CA SER A 196 4.02 26.26 37.40
C SER A 196 4.79 25.82 38.66
N ASN A 197 6.02 25.31 38.50
CA ASN A 197 6.90 24.94 39.63
C ASN A 197 7.90 26.03 40.03
N ASP A 198 7.89 27.20 39.38
CA ASP A 198 8.76 28.34 39.68
C ASP A 198 8.12 29.42 40.57
N PHE A 199 7.21 29.02 41.47
CA PHE A 199 6.87 29.87 42.62
C PHE A 199 7.61 29.38 43.87
N PRO A 200 8.59 30.14 44.40
CA PRO A 200 9.13 29.85 45.72
C PRO A 200 8.01 30.11 46.73
N LYS A 201 7.49 29.04 47.33
CA LYS A 201 6.73 29.16 48.57
C LYS A 201 7.73 29.48 49.69
N CYS A 202 7.45 30.58 50.39
CA CYS A 202 8.16 31.06 51.56
C CYS A 202 8.43 29.97 52.61
#